data_AF-H2C3E4-F1
#
_entry.id   AF-H2C3E4-F1
#
_cell.length_a   1.000
_cell.length_b   1.000
_cell.length_c   1.000
_cell.angle_alpha   90.00
_cell.angle_beta   90.00
_cell.angle_gamma   90.00
#
_symmetry.space_group_name_H-M   'P 1'
#
loop_
_entity.id
_entity.type
_entity.pdbx_description
1 polymer ?
#
loop_
_entity_poly.entity_id
_entity_poly.type
_entity_poly.pdbx_seq_one_letter_code
_entity_poly.pdbx_strand_id
1 'polypeptide(L)'
;MFRDLYSQVEAATKLSLVEFLQDQNLRSRVRKAVTEMLSLVEQEGKSLVGGDDVMWNLVKFGVISTSLAQEILDIIDVVNQEDDALLYASLVRIMEDLEEAYHAIMSRKARAQGSFNDRTP
;
A
#
# COMPACT_ATOMS: atom_id res chain seq x y z
N MET A 1 4.99 -0.10 -11.92
CA MET A 1 3.88 -0.86 -11.28
C MET A 1 3.27 -0.10 -10.12
N PHE A 2 3.92 0.04 -8.94
CA PHE A 2 3.32 0.78 -7.81
C PHE A 2 2.93 2.22 -8.18
N ARG A 3 3.82 2.98 -8.85
CA ARG A 3 3.54 4.35 -9.29
C ARG A 3 2.35 4.47 -10.25
N ASP A 4 2.15 3.47 -11.11
CA ASP A 4 1.07 3.46 -12.09
C ASP A 4 -0.28 3.22 -11.40
N LEU A 5 -0.30 2.38 -10.37
CA LEU A 5 -1.49 2.17 -9.51
C LEU A 5 -1.77 3.42 -8.67
N TYR A 6 -0.75 3.98 -8.04
CA TYR A 6 -0.84 5.21 -7.26
C TYR A 6 -1.44 6.35 -8.09
N SER A 7 -0.96 6.55 -9.31
CA SER A 7 -1.46 7.62 -10.21
C SER A 7 -2.93 7.42 -10.61
N GLN A 8 -3.40 6.17 -10.69
CA GLN A 8 -4.82 5.88 -10.93
C GLN A 8 -5.70 6.27 -9.74
N VAL A 9 -5.25 5.98 -8.52
CA VAL A 9 -5.96 6.39 -7.30
C VAL A 9 -5.90 7.92 -7.13
N GLU A 10 -4.75 8.53 -7.40
CA GLU A 10 -4.56 9.99 -7.36
C GLU A 10 -5.49 10.74 -8.33
N ALA A 11 -5.78 10.15 -9.49
CA ALA A 11 -6.72 10.76 -10.42
C ALA A 11 -8.15 10.83 -9.84
N ALA A 12 -8.54 9.85 -9.02
CA ALA A 12 -9.85 9.81 -8.38
C ALA A 12 -9.99 10.82 -7.23
N THR A 13 -8.89 11.16 -6.53
CA THR A 13 -8.92 12.18 -5.46
C THR A 13 -9.20 13.59 -5.98
N LYS A 14 -9.02 13.82 -7.29
CA LYS A 14 -9.25 15.11 -7.96
C LYS A 14 -10.71 15.31 -8.37
N LEU A 15 -11.54 14.28 -8.27
CA LEU A 15 -12.97 14.33 -8.54
C LEU A 15 -13.73 14.66 -7.27
N SER A 16 -14.95 15.19 -7.39
CA SER A 16 -15.88 15.28 -6.27
C SER A 16 -16.45 13.89 -5.91
N LEU A 17 -16.96 13.75 -4.68
CA LEU A 17 -17.64 12.54 -4.23
C LEU A 17 -18.80 12.16 -5.18
N VAL A 18 -19.56 13.15 -5.66
CA VAL A 18 -20.71 12.90 -6.54
C VAL A 18 -20.25 12.32 -7.88
N GLU A 19 -19.21 12.90 -8.49
CA GLU A 19 -18.65 12.39 -9.75
C GLU A 19 -18.11 10.95 -9.58
N PHE A 20 -17.43 10.68 -8.47
CA PHE A 20 -16.93 9.35 -8.15
C PHE A 20 -18.06 8.32 -7.99
N LEU A 21 -19.11 8.66 -7.24
CA LEU A 21 -20.25 7.78 -6.99
C LEU A 21 -21.13 7.54 -8.23
N GLN A 22 -21.02 8.36 -9.27
CA GLN A 22 -21.77 8.17 -10.52
C GLN A 22 -21.05 7.24 -11.52
N ASP A 23 -19.72 7.12 -11.46
CA ASP A 23 -18.95 6.29 -12.40
C ASP A 23 -18.56 4.93 -11.80
N GLN A 24 -19.36 3.89 -12.08
CA GLN A 24 -19.09 2.52 -11.58
C GLN A 24 -17.75 1.95 -12.09
N ASN A 25 -17.35 2.27 -13.32
CA ASN A 25 -16.11 1.75 -13.90
C ASN A 25 -14.89 2.39 -13.21
N LEU A 26 -14.97 3.69 -12.91
CA LEU A 26 -13.97 4.36 -12.09
C LEU A 26 -13.86 3.71 -10.71
N ARG A 27 -14.97 3.52 -9.99
CA ARG A 27 -14.95 2.94 -8.64
C ARG A 27 -14.34 1.55 -8.61
N SER A 28 -14.72 0.70 -9.56
CA SER A 28 -14.14 -0.64 -9.70
C SER A 28 -12.63 -0.58 -9.97
N ARG A 29 -12.18 0.31 -10.86
CA ARG A 29 -10.75 0.50 -11.15
C ARG A 29 -9.98 1.00 -9.93
N VAL A 30 -10.54 1.94 -9.16
CA VAL A 30 -9.89 2.49 -7.96
C VAL A 30 -9.78 1.44 -6.87
N ARG A 31 -10.87 0.71 -6.57
CA ARG A 31 -10.84 -0.40 -5.60
C ARG A 31 -9.82 -1.47 -5.99
N LYS A 32 -9.79 -1.84 -7.28
CA LYS A 32 -8.79 -2.76 -7.82
C LYS A 32 -7.36 -2.23 -7.67
N ALA A 33 -7.12 -0.96 -7.99
CA ALA A 33 -5.79 -0.35 -7.86
C ALA A 33 -5.30 -0.36 -6.40
N VAL A 34 -6.15 -0.02 -5.44
CA VAL A 34 -5.83 -0.10 -4.00
C VAL A 34 -5.52 -1.55 -3.59
N THR A 35 -6.32 -2.51 -4.05
CA THR A 35 -6.11 -3.95 -3.77
C THR A 35 -4.77 -4.44 -4.32
N GLU A 36 -4.39 -4.01 -5.53
CA GLU A 36 -3.11 -4.35 -6.14
C GLU A 36 -1.93 -3.67 -5.43
N MET A 37 -2.11 -2.45 -4.91
CA MET A 37 -1.10 -1.78 -4.08
C MET A 37 -0.87 -2.51 -2.75
N LEU A 38 -1.95 -2.95 -2.08
CA LEU A 38 -1.86 -3.79 -0.88
C LEU A 38 -1.09 -5.09 -1.17
N SER A 39 -1.46 -5.77 -2.26
CA SER A 39 -0.81 -7.01 -2.69
C SER A 39 0.69 -6.81 -2.96
N LEU A 40 1.07 -5.65 -3.51
CA LEU A 40 2.47 -5.29 -3.72
C LEU A 40 3.23 -5.10 -2.41
N VAL A 41 2.65 -4.38 -1.45
CA VAL A 41 3.24 -4.20 -0.11
C VAL A 41 3.43 -5.56 0.55
N GLU A 42 2.44 -6.44 0.47
CA GLU A 42 2.52 -7.79 1.03
C GLU A 42 3.58 -8.64 0.33
N GLN A 43 3.61 -8.67 -1.01
CA GLN A 43 4.58 -9.45 -1.78
C GLN A 43 6.02 -8.98 -1.51
N GLU A 44 6.26 -7.68 -1.58
CA GLU A 44 7.58 -7.12 -1.35
C GLU A 44 8.00 -7.30 0.11
N GLY A 45 7.07 -7.13 1.05
CA GLY A 45 7.28 -7.42 2.47
C GLY A 45 7.66 -8.88 2.69
N LYS A 46 6.90 -9.83 2.14
CA LYS A 46 7.16 -11.27 2.24
C LYS A 46 8.54 -11.62 1.69
N SER A 47 8.94 -11.02 0.58
CA SER A 47 10.27 -11.22 0.00
C SER A 47 11.42 -10.72 0.89
N LEU A 48 11.15 -9.75 1.76
CA LEU A 48 12.13 -9.12 2.64
C LEU A 48 12.24 -9.84 4.00
N VAL A 49 11.10 -10.15 4.64
CA VAL A 49 11.06 -10.68 6.02
C VAL A 49 10.64 -12.14 6.13
N GLY A 50 10.07 -12.72 5.06
CA GLY A 50 9.55 -14.08 5.04
C GLY A 50 8.33 -14.31 5.94
N GLY A 51 7.88 -15.57 5.99
CA GLY A 51 6.78 -16.02 6.84
C GLY A 51 5.38 -15.71 6.28
N ASP A 52 4.37 -16.15 7.02
CA ASP A 52 2.95 -16.00 6.67
C ASP A 52 2.35 -14.70 7.24
N ASP A 53 2.82 -14.25 8.41
CA ASP A 53 2.39 -12.99 9.03
C ASP A 53 3.34 -11.83 8.65
N VAL A 54 3.19 -11.37 7.41
CA VAL A 54 4.08 -10.37 6.82
C VAL A 54 4.03 -9.05 7.58
N MET A 55 2.83 -8.57 7.95
CA MET A 55 2.68 -7.28 8.64
C MET A 55 3.36 -7.29 10.00
N TRP A 56 3.14 -8.35 10.79
CA TRP A 56 3.82 -8.48 12.08
C TRP A 56 5.33 -8.58 11.93
N ASN A 57 5.81 -9.33 10.94
CA ASN A 57 7.24 -9.44 10.69
C ASN A 57 7.87 -8.09 10.29
N LEU A 58 7.20 -7.30 9.46
CA LEU A 58 7.66 -5.95 9.10
C LEU A 58 7.79 -5.04 10.32
N VAL A 59 6.85 -5.11 11.27
CA VAL A 59 6.94 -4.38 12.55
C VAL A 59 8.08 -4.93 13.41
N LYS A 60 8.16 -6.25 13.59
CA LYS A 60 9.18 -6.92 14.42
C LYS A 60 10.60 -6.60 13.97
N PHE A 61 10.83 -6.51 12.66
CA PHE A 61 12.13 -6.14 12.08
C PHE A 61 12.34 -4.62 11.95
N GLY A 62 11.42 -3.80 12.48
CA GLY A 62 11.51 -2.34 12.45
C GLY A 62 11.54 -1.77 11.04
N VAL A 63 10.84 -2.40 10.10
CA VAL A 63 10.67 -1.89 8.73
C VAL A 63 9.57 -0.84 8.71
N ILE A 64 8.45 -1.12 9.39
CA ILE A 64 7.33 -0.19 9.57
C ILE A 64 7.00 -0.05 11.05
N SER A 65 6.26 0.99 11.41
CA SER A 65 5.74 1.20 12.75
C SER A 65 4.49 0.33 13.01
N THR A 66 4.14 0.13 14.28
CA THR A 66 2.88 -0.54 14.65
C THR A 66 1.65 0.25 14.19
N SER A 67 1.73 1.59 14.17
CA SER A 67 0.62 2.42 13.68
C SER A 67 0.39 2.21 12.19
N LEU A 68 1.46 2.17 11.39
CA LEU A 68 1.37 1.94 9.96
C LEU A 68 0.84 0.54 9.63
N ALA A 69 1.21 -0.46 10.43
CA ALA A 69 0.64 -1.80 10.29
C ALA A 69 -0.87 -1.82 10.56
N GLN A 70 -1.35 -1.08 11.58
CA GLN A 70 -2.78 -0.95 11.85
C GLN A 70 -3.50 -0.22 10.72
N GLU A 71 -2.89 0.85 10.19
CA GLU A 71 -3.43 1.60 9.05
C GLU A 71 -3.63 0.70 7.83
N ILE A 72 -2.65 -0.16 7.51
CA ILE A 72 -2.79 -1.12 6.42
C ILE A 72 -3.95 -2.10 6.66
N LEU A 73 -4.17 -2.56 7.90
CA LEU A 73 -5.31 -3.42 8.24
C LEU A 73 -6.65 -2.67 8.07
N ASP A 74 -6.72 -1.42 8.49
CA ASP A 74 -7.90 -0.57 8.32
C ASP A 74 -8.22 -0.37 6.83
N ILE A 75 -7.20 -0.23 5.97
CA ILE A 75 -7.35 -0.14 4.52
C ILE A 75 -7.93 -1.43 3.93
N ILE A 76 -7.46 -2.60 4.38
CA ILE A 76 -8.00 -3.91 3.97
C ILE A 76 -9.50 -3.97 4.28
N ASP A 77 -9.89 -3.53 5.48
CA ASP A 77 -11.29 -3.50 5.87
C ASP A 77 -12.13 -2.55 5.01
N VAL A 78 -11.63 -1.34 4.71
CA VAL A 78 -12.30 -0.38 3.81
C VAL A 78 -12.51 -0.98 2.41
N VAL A 79 -11.52 -1.69 1.88
CA VAL A 79 -11.63 -2.33 0.57
C VAL A 79 -12.63 -3.48 0.58
N ASN A 80 -12.72 -4.24 1.68
CA ASN A 80 -13.61 -5.39 1.81
C ASN A 80 -15.08 -5.04 2.10
N GLN A 81 -15.34 -3.88 2.71
CA GLN A 81 -16.71 -3.46 3.07
C GLN A 81 -17.58 -3.04 1.88
N GLU A 82 -17.01 -2.88 0.69
CA GLU A 82 -17.70 -2.42 -0.53
C GLU A 82 -18.45 -1.08 -0.36
N ASP A 83 -18.14 -0.29 0.67
CA ASP A 83 -18.64 1.07 0.85
C ASP A 83 -17.81 2.04 0.00
N ASP A 84 -18.39 2.52 -1.09
CA ASP A 84 -17.74 3.42 -2.04
C ASP A 84 -17.56 4.84 -1.48
N ALA A 85 -18.43 5.29 -0.57
CA ALA A 85 -18.30 6.61 0.05
C ALA A 85 -17.17 6.61 1.08
N LEU A 86 -17.07 5.53 1.87
CA LEU A 86 -15.96 5.32 2.78
C LEU A 86 -14.63 5.17 2.04
N LEU A 87 -14.60 4.39 0.95
CA LEU A 87 -13.42 4.27 0.10
C LEU A 87 -12.96 5.64 -0.41
N TYR A 88 -13.90 6.43 -0.95
CA TYR A 88 -13.60 7.77 -1.46
C TYR A 88 -13.04 8.69 -0.37
N ALA A 89 -13.68 8.73 0.80
CA ALA A 89 -13.26 9.57 1.92
C ALA A 89 -11.85 9.22 2.42
N SER A 90 -11.42 7.97 2.22
CA SER A 90 -10.14 7.45 2.69
C SER A 90 -9.02 7.49 1.64
N LEU A 91 -9.28 7.87 0.38
CA LEU A 91 -8.32 7.69 -0.71
C LEU A 91 -6.95 8.33 -0.47
N VAL A 92 -6.91 9.56 0.04
CA VAL A 92 -5.64 10.26 0.30
C VAL A 92 -4.82 9.52 1.34
N ARG A 93 -5.46 9.15 2.46
CA ARG A 93 -4.80 8.40 3.53
C ARG A 93 -4.35 7.02 3.07
N ILE A 94 -5.20 6.30 2.34
CA ILE A 94 -4.85 5.01 1.72
C ILE A 94 -3.58 5.15 0.87
N MET A 95 -3.49 6.20 0.05
CA MET A 95 -2.33 6.44 -0.79
C MET A 95 -1.07 6.73 0.02
N GLU A 96 -1.16 7.59 1.03
CA GLU A 96 -0.05 7.97 1.91
C GLU A 96 0.49 6.76 2.69
N ASP A 97 -0.39 6.01 3.34
CA ASP A 97 -0.02 4.86 4.18
C ASP A 97 0.60 3.74 3.32
N LEU A 98 0.04 3.45 2.15
CA LEU A 98 0.60 2.45 1.23
C LEU A 98 1.92 2.90 0.60
N GLU A 99 2.06 4.19 0.28
CA GLU A 99 3.32 4.75 -0.23
C GLU A 99 4.42 4.69 0.83
N GLU A 100 4.12 5.06 2.08
CA GLU A 100 5.06 4.96 3.20
C GLU A 100 5.52 3.51 3.40
N ALA A 101 4.58 2.57 3.48
CA ALA A 101 4.89 1.15 3.67
C ALA A 101 5.75 0.59 2.54
N TYR A 102 5.37 0.88 1.29
CA TYR A 102 6.12 0.43 0.11
C TYR A 102 7.55 1.00 0.11
N HIS A 103 7.71 2.30 0.35
CA HIS A 103 9.02 2.93 0.38
C HIS A 103 9.89 2.48 1.54
N ALA A 104 9.32 2.22 2.72
CA ALA A 104 10.04 1.65 3.85
C ALA A 104 10.63 0.27 3.51
N ILE A 105 9.82 -0.60 2.89
CA ILE A 105 10.24 -1.94 2.42
C ILE A 105 11.35 -1.82 1.37
N MET A 106 11.14 -1.02 0.34
CA MET A 106 12.11 -0.88 -0.75
C MET A 106 13.43 -0.27 -0.27
N SER A 107 13.37 0.70 0.64
CA SER A 107 14.56 1.28 1.27
C SER A 107 15.33 0.24 2.08
N ARG A 108 14.64 -0.62 2.82
CA ARG A 108 15.28 -1.73 3.57
C ARG A 108 15.94 -2.74 2.64
N LYS A 109 15.28 -3.12 1.53
CA LYS A 109 15.83 -4.02 0.50
C LYS A 109 17.09 -3.45 -0.15
N ALA A 110 17.07 -2.17 -0.52
CA ALA A 110 18.23 -1.49 -1.11
C ALA A 110 19.45 -1.49 -0.16
N ARG A 111 19.23 -1.23 1.15
CA ARG A 111 20.30 -1.29 2.16
C ARG A 111 20.87 -2.70 2.33
N ALA A 112 20.03 -3.73 2.28
CA ALA A 112 20.47 -5.12 2.38
C ALA A 112 21.38 -5.51 1.19
N GLN A 113 21.03 -5.08 -0.02
CA GLN A 113 21.81 -5.33 -1.24
C GLN A 113 23.13 -4.53 -1.28
N GLY A 114 23.11 -3.27 -0.83
CA GLY A 114 24.32 -2.45 -0.74
C GLY A 114 25.37 -2.99 0.24
N SER A 115 24.94 -3.65 1.33
CA SER A 115 25.85 -4.24 2.32
C SER A 115 26.68 -5.44 1.81
N PHE A 116 26.29 -6.02 0.66
CA PHE A 116 27.02 -7.13 0.05
C PHE A 116 28.20 -6.68 -0.82
N ASN A 117 28.22 -5.44 -1.33
CA ASN A 117 29.27 -4.97 -2.23
C ASN A 117 30.53 -4.45 -1.51
N ASP A 118 30.46 -4.15 -0.21
CA ASP A 118 31.60 -3.67 0.59
C ASP A 118 32.38 -4.82 1.28
N ARG A 119 32.11 -6.08 0.91
CA ARG A 119 32.72 -7.28 1.52
C ARG A 119 33.44 -8.19 0.53
N THR A 120 33.99 -7.65 -0.54
CA THR A 120 34.97 -8.36 -1.38
C THR A 120 36.38 -7.82 -1.10
N PRO A 121 37.33 -8.66 -0.63
CA PRO A 121 38.74 -8.29 -0.48
C PRO A 121 39.41 -7.91 -1.81
#